data_AF-A0A9D9YJU5-F1
#
_entry.id   AF-A0A9D9YJU5-F1
#
_cell.length_a   1.000
_cell.length_b   1.000
_cell.length_c   1.000
_cell.angle_alpha   90.00
_cell.angle_beta   90.00
_cell.angle_gamma   90.00
#
_symmetry.space_group_name_H-M   'P 1'
#
loop_
_entity.id
_entity.type
_entity.pdbx_description
1 polymer ?
#
loop_
_entity_poly.entity_id
_entity_poly.type
_entity_poly.pdbx_seq_one_letter_code
_entity_poly.pdbx_strand_id
1 'polypeptide(L)'
;LGIMRIANDSGLITLFSRALKPIMRRLFPEVPTDHPAMGTMIMNIAANMLGMANAATPFGLQAMKELQKLNTHAHSATNAMCTFLAINTSSVQLIPATAIAYLAANGSEHPTSIIVTSMVATIISSIVAIVAVKTLAKLPMYRLKRSNTL
;
A
#
# COMPACT_ATOMS: atom_id res chain seq x y z
N LEU A 1 -6.81 19.04 5.83
CA LEU A 1 -5.74 18.99 6.85
C LEU A 1 -6.21 18.48 8.22
N GLY A 2 -7.47 18.73 8.65
CA GLY A 2 -7.97 18.33 9.97
C GLY A 2 -8.01 16.82 10.24
N ILE A 3 -8.62 16.02 9.36
CA ILE A 3 -8.80 14.56 9.60
C ILE A 3 -7.46 13.82 9.67
N MET A 4 -6.48 14.17 8.83
CA MET A 4 -5.14 13.56 8.88
C MET A 4 -4.41 13.89 10.18
N ARG A 5 -4.49 15.15 10.63
CA ARG A 5 -3.89 15.59 11.89
C ARG A 5 -4.57 14.91 13.07
N ILE A 6 -5.90 14.80 13.06
CA ILE A 6 -6.67 14.05 14.06
C ILE A 6 -6.30 12.56 14.05
N ALA A 7 -6.17 11.92 12.88
CA ALA A 7 -5.79 10.51 12.77
C ALA A 7 -4.34 10.26 13.27
N ASN A 8 -3.45 11.23 13.08
CA ASN A 8 -2.09 11.18 13.59
C ASN A 8 -2.05 11.42 15.12
N ASP A 9 -2.73 12.46 15.59
CA ASP A 9 -2.75 12.89 16.99
C ASP A 9 -3.53 11.90 17.89
N SER A 10 -4.55 11.22 17.33
CA SER A 10 -5.26 10.13 18.00
C SER A 10 -4.47 8.82 18.07
N GLY A 11 -3.30 8.74 17.42
CA GLY A 11 -2.52 7.52 17.32
C GLY A 11 -3.14 6.43 16.44
N LEU A 12 -4.21 6.75 15.69
CA LEU A 12 -4.90 5.80 14.81
C LEU A 12 -3.94 5.26 13.74
N ILE A 13 -3.12 6.13 13.14
CA ILE A 13 -2.10 5.71 12.16
C ILE A 13 -1.12 4.72 12.80
N THR A 14 -0.69 4.95 14.05
CA THR A 14 0.22 4.07 14.80
C THR A 14 -0.41 2.71 15.10
N LEU A 15 -1.70 2.70 15.45
CA LEU A 15 -2.46 1.47 15.69
C LEU A 15 -2.54 0.61 14.42
N PHE A 16 -2.95 1.21 13.30
CA PHE A 16 -2.97 0.53 12.01
C PHE A 16 -1.59 0.04 11.58
N SER A 17 -0.56 0.87 11.83
CA SER A 17 0.82 0.51 11.52
C SER A 17 1.29 -0.75 12.27
N ARG A 18 0.91 -0.87 13.55
CA ARG A 18 1.18 -2.08 14.34
C ARG A 18 0.40 -3.30 13.82
N ALA A 19 -0.85 -3.12 13.43
CA ALA A 19 -1.69 -4.19 12.87
C ALA A 19 -1.19 -4.67 11.50
N LEU A 20 -0.67 -3.78 10.66
CA LEU A 20 -0.12 -4.10 9.34
C LEU A 20 1.25 -4.75 9.39
N LYS A 21 2.06 -4.48 10.43
CA LYS A 21 3.43 -5.01 10.58
C LYS A 21 3.54 -6.53 10.35
N PRO A 22 2.72 -7.42 10.95
CA PRO A 22 2.81 -8.86 10.69
C PRO A 22 2.47 -9.25 9.24
N ILE A 23 1.52 -8.55 8.61
CA ILE A 23 1.12 -8.80 7.22
C ILE A 23 2.26 -8.39 6.29
N MET A 24 2.84 -7.20 6.50
CA MET A 24 3.97 -6.69 5.72
C MET A 24 5.18 -7.60 5.81
N ARG A 25 5.51 -8.11 6.99
CA ARG A 25 6.62 -9.07 7.16
C ARG A 25 6.45 -10.33 6.31
N ARG A 26 5.22 -10.82 6.14
CA ARG A 26 4.93 -11.98 5.29
C ARG A 26 4.92 -11.64 3.80
N LEU A 27 4.42 -10.46 3.44
CA LEU A 27 4.36 -10.03 2.03
C LEU A 27 5.72 -9.60 1.48
N PHE A 28 6.62 -9.09 2.33
CA PHE A 28 7.92 -8.55 1.95
C PHE A 28 9.07 -9.27 2.67
N PRO A 29 9.27 -10.58 2.44
CA PRO A 29 10.33 -11.34 3.12
C PRO A 29 11.74 -10.90 2.71
N GLU A 30 11.89 -10.25 1.55
CA GLU A 30 13.16 -9.73 1.04
C GLU A 30 13.58 -8.40 1.68
N VAL A 31 12.69 -7.74 2.44
CA VAL A 31 12.96 -6.44 3.07
C VAL A 31 13.26 -6.64 4.56
N PRO A 32 14.44 -6.21 5.07
CA PRO A 32 14.76 -6.34 6.48
C PRO A 32 13.76 -5.60 7.36
N THR A 33 13.36 -6.21 8.48
CA THR A 33 12.24 -5.70 9.30
C THR A 33 12.50 -4.35 9.95
N ASP A 34 13.78 -4.02 10.15
CA ASP A 34 14.23 -2.77 10.77
C ASP A 34 14.71 -1.75 9.72
N HIS A 35 14.58 -2.08 8.43
CA HIS A 35 14.91 -1.15 7.35
C HIS A 35 13.86 -0.03 7.24
N PRO A 36 14.24 1.23 6.97
CA PRO A 36 13.32 2.36 6.79
C PRO A 36 12.22 2.13 5.74
N ALA A 37 12.49 1.28 4.74
CA ALA A 37 11.49 0.85 3.75
C ALA A 37 10.24 0.25 4.40
N MET A 38 10.38 -0.56 5.45
CA MET A 38 9.22 -1.19 6.12
C MET A 38 8.32 -0.14 6.76
N GLY A 39 8.90 0.83 7.46
CA GLY A 39 8.13 1.90 8.10
C GLY A 39 7.38 2.75 7.07
N THR A 40 8.06 3.19 6.02
CA THR A 40 7.46 4.04 4.97
C THR A 40 6.38 3.31 4.16
N MET A 41 6.56 2.01 3.85
CA MET A 41 5.52 1.19 3.22
C MET A 41 4.28 1.05 4.11
N ILE A 42 4.48 0.77 5.40
CA ILE A 42 3.38 0.66 6.37
C ILE A 42 2.60 1.97 6.46
N MET A 43 3.30 3.11 6.54
CA MET A 43 2.68 4.44 6.60
C MET A 43 1.88 4.75 5.33
N ASN A 44 2.41 4.43 4.15
CA ASN A 44 1.70 4.58 2.89
C ASN A 44 0.40 3.75 2.85
N ILE A 45 0.48 2.46 3.19
CA ILE A 45 -0.70 1.56 3.17
C ILE A 45 -1.73 2.00 4.20
N ALA A 46 -1.30 2.35 5.42
CA ALA A 46 -2.19 2.86 6.46
C ALA A 46 -2.90 4.15 6.02
N ALA A 47 -2.17 5.09 5.40
CA ALA A 47 -2.75 6.31 4.86
C ALA A 47 -3.77 6.01 3.74
N ASN A 48 -3.47 5.07 2.84
CA ASN A 48 -4.38 4.68 1.77
C ASN A 48 -5.67 4.02 2.31
N MET A 49 -5.54 3.11 3.29
CA MET A 49 -6.68 2.44 3.93
C MET A 49 -7.63 3.40 4.63
N LEU A 50 -7.10 4.50 5.17
CA LEU A 50 -7.86 5.53 5.87
C LEU A 50 -8.45 6.62 4.96
N GLY A 51 -8.32 6.51 3.63
CA GLY A 51 -8.85 7.54 2.73
C GLY A 51 -7.94 8.76 2.56
N MET A 52 -6.71 8.72 3.06
CA MET A 52 -5.78 9.85 3.09
C MET A 52 -4.83 9.83 1.88
N ALA A 53 -5.39 9.83 0.66
CA ALA A 53 -4.63 9.72 -0.59
C ALA A 53 -3.51 10.78 -0.72
N ASN A 54 -3.78 12.01 -0.27
CA ASN A 54 -2.79 13.11 -0.28
C ASN A 54 -1.54 12.83 0.58
N ALA A 55 -1.67 12.00 1.62
CA ALA A 55 -0.56 11.57 2.46
C ALA A 55 0.09 10.27 1.98
N ALA A 56 -0.69 9.39 1.34
CA ALA A 56 -0.20 8.11 0.83
C ALA A 56 0.90 8.30 -0.23
N THR A 57 0.73 9.23 -1.17
CA THR A 57 1.69 9.46 -2.27
C THR A 57 3.11 9.81 -1.80
N PRO A 58 3.35 10.80 -0.90
CA PRO A 58 4.70 11.11 -0.44
C PRO A 58 5.35 9.94 0.31
N PHE A 59 4.59 9.21 1.14
CA PHE A 59 5.10 7.99 1.79
C PHE A 59 5.42 6.88 0.77
N GLY A 60 4.61 6.77 -0.30
CA GLY A 60 4.83 5.80 -1.36
C GLY A 60 6.11 6.07 -2.16
N LEU A 61 6.35 7.34 -2.51
CA LEU A 61 7.60 7.75 -3.16
C LEU A 61 8.80 7.53 -2.24
N GLN A 62 8.66 7.79 -0.94
CA GLN A 62 9.72 7.53 0.03
C GLN A 62 10.00 6.03 0.16
N ALA A 63 8.95 5.20 0.24
CA ALA A 63 9.07 3.75 0.27
C ALA A 63 9.76 3.21 -0.99
N MET A 64 9.41 3.70 -2.18
CA MET A 64 10.09 3.32 -3.42
C MET A 64 11.57 3.70 -3.43
N LYS A 65 11.93 4.88 -2.90
CA LYS A 65 13.34 5.28 -2.74
C LYS A 65 14.09 4.35 -1.77
N GLU A 66 13.49 3.99 -0.64
CA GLU A 66 14.10 3.08 0.32
C GLU A 66 14.21 1.64 -0.23
N LEU A 67 13.23 1.16 -0.99
CA LEU A 67 13.30 -0.12 -1.69
C LEU A 67 14.37 -0.11 -2.77
N GLN A 68 14.55 1.01 -3.47
CA GLN A 68 15.60 1.16 -4.48
C GLN A 68 17.01 1.09 -3.88
N LYS A 69 17.23 1.51 -2.63
CA LYS A 69 18.52 1.35 -1.95
C LYS A 69 18.87 -0.12 -1.68
N LEU A 70 17.86 -0.97 -1.52
CA LEU A 70 18.02 -2.42 -1.38
C LEU A 70 18.12 -3.15 -2.73
N ASN A 71 17.91 -2.42 -3.83
CA ASN A 71 17.86 -2.99 -5.17
C ASN A 71 19.27 -3.17 -5.73
N THR A 72 19.68 -4.42 -5.95
CA THR A 72 20.94 -4.76 -6.62
C THR A 72 20.89 -4.60 -8.14
N HIS A 73 19.73 -4.23 -8.70
CA HIS A 73 19.47 -4.05 -10.12
C HIS A 73 18.94 -2.65 -10.40
N ALA A 74 19.85 -1.67 -10.57
CA ALA A 74 19.50 -0.25 -10.64
C ALA A 74 18.37 0.09 -11.64
N HIS A 75 18.28 -0.63 -12.76
CA HIS A 75 17.31 -0.39 -13.83
C HIS A 75 16.13 -1.38 -13.88
N SER A 76 15.98 -2.26 -12.88
CA SER A 76 14.91 -3.27 -12.86
C SER A 76 14.21 -3.29 -11.51
N ALA A 77 12.88 -3.28 -11.53
CA ALA A 77 12.08 -3.34 -10.31
C ALA A 77 12.23 -4.69 -9.62
N THR A 78 12.43 -4.69 -8.30
CA THR A 78 12.46 -5.91 -7.49
C THR A 78 11.06 -6.45 -7.22
N ASN A 79 10.98 -7.72 -6.79
CA ASN A 79 9.71 -8.32 -6.36
C ASN A 79 9.05 -7.50 -5.26
N ALA A 80 9.84 -6.93 -4.33
CA ALA A 80 9.35 -6.03 -3.30
C ALA A 80 8.72 -4.77 -3.91
N MET A 81 9.38 -4.10 -4.84
CA MET A 81 8.82 -2.90 -5.51
C MET A 81 7.52 -3.23 -6.27
N CYS A 82 7.48 -4.33 -7.02
CA CYS A 82 6.29 -4.78 -7.73
C CYS A 82 5.14 -5.13 -6.78
N THR A 83 5.43 -5.84 -5.69
CA THR A 83 4.42 -6.19 -4.67
C THR A 83 3.86 -4.94 -4.01
N PHE A 84 4.72 -3.97 -3.66
CA PHE A 84 4.29 -2.71 -3.06
C PHE A 84 3.40 -1.88 -4.00
N LEU A 85 3.76 -1.84 -5.29
CA LEU A 85 2.95 -1.17 -6.30
C LEU A 85 1.58 -1.86 -6.46
N ALA A 86 1.55 -3.19 -6.56
CA ALA A 86 0.31 -3.96 -6.69
C ALA A 86 -0.66 -3.70 -5.53
N ILE A 87 -0.15 -3.64 -4.30
CA ILE A 87 -0.95 -3.30 -3.11
C ILE A 87 -1.52 -1.88 -3.23
N ASN A 88 -0.70 -0.90 -3.60
CA ASN A 88 -1.15 0.48 -3.77
C ASN A 88 -2.20 0.63 -4.88
N THR A 89 -2.04 -0.06 -6.01
CA THR A 89 -3.01 -0.04 -7.11
C THR A 89 -4.34 -0.66 -6.70
N SER A 90 -4.31 -1.78 -5.97
CA SER A 90 -5.53 -2.47 -5.52
C SER A 90 -6.36 -1.68 -4.50
N SER A 91 -5.79 -0.65 -3.88
CA SER A 91 -6.48 0.39 -3.12
C SER A 91 -7.48 -0.10 -2.06
N VAL A 92 -7.09 -1.02 -1.15
CA VAL A 92 -7.94 -1.34 0.02
C VAL A 92 -8.23 -0.06 0.78
N GLN A 93 -9.50 0.33 0.85
CA GLN A 93 -9.93 1.53 1.54
C GLN A 93 -11.10 1.17 2.46
N LEU A 94 -10.93 1.45 3.76
CA LEU A 94 -11.97 1.22 4.75
C LEU A 94 -13.01 2.33 4.74
N ILE A 95 -12.55 3.56 4.46
CA ILE A 95 -13.39 4.75 4.41
C ILE A 95 -13.13 5.44 3.07
N PRO A 96 -14.01 5.27 2.06
CA PRO A 96 -13.90 5.92 0.76
C PRO A 96 -14.33 7.39 0.86
N ALA A 97 -13.66 8.17 1.71
CA ALA A 97 -14.06 9.52 2.09
C ALA A 97 -14.20 10.45 0.90
N THR A 98 -13.34 10.31 -0.12
CA THR A 98 -13.40 11.09 -1.36
C THR A 98 -14.65 10.77 -2.18
N ALA A 99 -14.99 9.50 -2.33
CA ALA A 99 -16.19 9.09 -3.05
C ALA A 99 -17.47 9.47 -2.29
N ILE A 100 -17.47 9.36 -0.96
CA ILE A 100 -18.57 9.82 -0.10
C ILE A 100 -18.77 11.34 -0.27
N ALA A 101 -17.68 12.11 -0.19
CA ALA A 101 -17.72 13.57 -0.36
C ALA A 101 -18.22 13.95 -1.76
N TYR A 102 -17.79 13.22 -2.80
CA TYR A 102 -18.24 13.43 -4.16
C TYR A 102 -19.75 13.16 -4.31
N LEU A 103 -20.25 12.05 -3.78
CA LEU A 103 -21.68 11.72 -3.82
C LEU A 103 -22.52 12.74 -3.03
N ALA A 104 -22.06 13.16 -1.86
CA ALA A 104 -22.73 14.17 -1.05
C ALA A 104 -22.82 15.52 -1.78
N ALA A 105 -21.73 15.93 -2.44
CA ALA A 105 -21.70 17.17 -3.23
C ALA A 105 -22.64 17.14 -4.46
N ASN A 106 -22.99 15.95 -4.95
CA ASN A 106 -23.91 15.75 -6.09
C ASN A 106 -25.34 15.39 -5.64
N GLY A 107 -25.70 15.61 -4.37
CA GLY A 107 -27.07 15.46 -3.88
C GLY A 107 -27.53 14.03 -3.62
N SER A 108 -26.62 13.07 -3.46
CA SER A 108 -26.98 11.71 -3.06
C SER A 108 -27.62 11.70 -1.66
N GLU A 109 -28.79 11.07 -1.51
CA GLU A 109 -29.49 10.94 -0.22
C GLU A 109 -28.74 10.02 0.76
N HIS A 110 -28.00 9.04 0.24
CA HIS A 110 -27.25 8.05 1.02
C HIS A 110 -25.80 7.89 0.54
N PRO A 111 -24.94 8.92 0.67
CA PRO A 111 -23.56 8.90 0.17
C PRO A 111 -22.68 7.82 0.80
N THR A 112 -23.02 7.36 2.01
CA THR A 112 -22.27 6.35 2.77
C THR A 112 -22.60 4.91 2.38
N SER A 113 -23.64 4.69 1.56
CA SER A 113 -24.04 3.35 1.10
C SER A 113 -22.93 2.61 0.34
N ILE A 114 -21.99 3.34 -0.26
CA ILE A 114 -20.86 2.78 -1.00
C ILE A 114 -19.77 2.15 -0.12
N ILE A 115 -19.77 2.37 1.19
CA ILE A 115 -18.70 1.91 2.08
C ILE A 115 -18.55 0.39 1.96
N VAL A 116 -19.63 -0.36 2.14
CA VAL A 116 -19.60 -1.83 2.12
C VAL A 116 -19.22 -2.37 0.74
N THR A 117 -19.82 -1.84 -0.33
CA THR A 117 -19.56 -2.30 -1.69
C THR A 117 -18.13 -2.00 -2.13
N SER A 118 -17.59 -0.82 -1.78
CA SER A 118 -16.19 -0.46 -2.04
C SER A 118 -15.21 -1.33 -1.25
N MET A 119 -15.53 -1.65 0.01
CA MET A 119 -14.67 -2.48 0.85
C MET A 119 -14.59 -3.90 0.28
N VAL A 120 -15.71 -4.49 -0.12
CA VAL A 120 -15.74 -5.81 -0.76
C VAL A 120 -14.97 -5.79 -2.09
N ALA A 121 -15.22 -4.81 -2.94
CA ALA A 121 -14.54 -4.70 -4.24
C ALA A 121 -13.03 -4.57 -4.09
N THR A 122 -12.56 -3.74 -3.14
CA THR A 122 -11.13 -3.50 -2.93
C THR A 122 -10.44 -4.67 -2.23
N ILE A 123 -11.10 -5.37 -1.31
CA ILE A 123 -10.57 -6.62 -0.72
C ILE A 123 -10.35 -7.67 -1.81
N ILE A 124 -11.33 -7.88 -2.69
CA ILE A 124 -11.21 -8.83 -3.80
C ILE A 124 -10.07 -8.40 -4.73
N SER A 125 -10.03 -7.12 -5.12
CA SER A 125 -8.96 -6.55 -5.94
C SER A 125 -7.58 -6.80 -5.34
N SER A 126 -7.41 -6.60 -4.03
CA SER A 126 -6.13 -6.80 -3.35
C SER A 126 -5.72 -8.26 -3.23
N ILE A 127 -6.67 -9.16 -2.99
CA ILE A 127 -6.38 -10.59 -3.01
C ILE A 127 -5.90 -11.00 -4.41
N VAL A 128 -6.61 -10.59 -5.46
CA VAL A 128 -6.22 -10.89 -6.85
C VAL A 128 -4.86 -10.29 -7.18
N ALA A 129 -4.60 -9.03 -6.80
CA ALA A 129 -3.32 -8.37 -7.04
C ALA A 129 -2.15 -9.07 -6.33
N ILE A 130 -2.32 -9.46 -5.06
CA ILE A 130 -1.30 -10.18 -4.29
C ILE A 130 -1.06 -11.57 -4.89
N VAL A 131 -2.12 -12.31 -5.23
CA VAL A 131 -2.00 -13.63 -5.86
C VAL A 131 -1.27 -13.50 -7.20
N ALA A 132 -1.69 -12.57 -8.06
CA ALA A 132 -1.06 -12.33 -9.36
C ALA A 132 0.42 -11.97 -9.21
N VAL A 133 0.77 -10.98 -8.39
CA VAL A 133 2.19 -10.57 -8.27
C VAL A 133 3.06 -11.71 -7.72
N LYS A 134 2.53 -12.53 -6.79
CA LYS A 134 3.26 -13.67 -6.23
C LYS A 134 3.39 -14.86 -7.19
N THR A 135 2.41 -15.10 -8.06
CA THR A 135 2.49 -16.15 -9.09
C THR A 135 3.41 -15.72 -10.22
N LEU A 136 3.29 -14.48 -10.70
CA LEU A 136 4.16 -13.91 -11.72
C LEU A 136 5.63 -13.88 -11.26
N ALA A 137 5.91 -13.49 -10.01
CA ALA A 137 7.28 -13.46 -9.47
C ALA A 137 7.97 -14.84 -9.44
N LYS A 138 7.21 -15.94 -9.47
CA LYS A 138 7.76 -17.31 -9.51
C LYS A 138 8.08 -17.80 -10.92
N LEU A 139 7.54 -17.17 -11.96
CA LEU A 139 7.78 -17.60 -13.33
C LEU A 139 9.23 -17.30 -13.73
N PRO A 140 9.89 -18.21 -14.47
CA PRO A 140 11.30 -18.07 -14.83
C PRO A 140 11.57 -16.82 -15.68
N MET A 141 10.57 -16.37 -16.45
CA MET A 141 10.66 -15.15 -17.28
C MET A 141 10.87 -13.87 -16.46
N TYR A 142 10.39 -13.82 -15.21
CA TYR A 142 10.45 -12.63 -14.36
C TYR A 142 11.50 -12.73 -13.25
N ARG A 143 12.29 -13.82 -13.19
CA ARG A 143 13.39 -13.92 -12.23
C ARG A 143 14.49 -12.93 -12.61
N LEU A 144 14.77 -12.00 -11.69
CA LEU A 144 15.99 -11.20 -11.76
C LEU A 144 17.21 -12.13 -11.71
N LYS A 145 18.02 -12.10 -12.77
CA LYS A 145 19.31 -12.79 -12.79
C LYS A 145 20.22 -12.10 -11.76
N ARG A 146 20.80 -12.86 -10.83
CA ARG A 146 21.71 -12.35 -9.81
C ARG A 146 22.79 -11.48 -10.47
N SER A 147 22.93 -10.23 -10.04
CA SER A 147 23.97 -9.33 -10.57
C SER A 147 25.32 -9.87 -10.10
N ASN A 148 26.15 -10.34 -11.03
CA ASN A 148 27.52 -10.77 -10.77
C ASN A 148 28.47 -9.56 -10.67
N THR A 149 28.09 -8.56 -9.89
CA THR A 149 29.00 -7.45 -9.56
C THR A 149 29.70 -7.82 -8.26
N LEU A 150 30.89 -8.41 -8.42
CA LEU A 150 31.99 -8.39 -7.44
C LEU A 150 32.39 -6.94 -7.16
#